data_AF-A0A917HXW4-F1
#
_entry.id   AF-A0A917HXW4-F1
#
_cell.length_a   1.000
_cell.length_b   1.000
_cell.length_c   1.000
_cell.angle_alpha   90.00
_cell.angle_beta   90.00
_cell.angle_gamma   90.00
#
_symmetry.space_group_name_H-M   'P 1'
#
loop_
_entity.id
_entity.type
_entity.pdbx_description
1 polymer ?
#
loop_
_entity_poly.entity_id
_entity_poly.type
_entity_poly.pdbx_seq_one_letter_code
_entity_poly.pdbx_strand_id
1 'polypeptide(L)'
;MENVFNYYEFSDFFKDASESFSGHEICMSELNSTHFLIFEKTESQYNLYISKYGSKKEVGVKSPEILELLVEDYDKSKPEHRIAIRRYFE
;
A
#
# COMPACT_ATOMS: atom_id res chain seq x y z
N MET A 1 -2.44 -4.09 13.15
CA MET A 1 -2.49 -3.23 11.95
C MET A 1 -3.93 -2.94 11.54
N GLU A 2 -4.87 -3.86 11.77
CA GLU A 2 -6.32 -3.76 11.48
C GLU A 2 -6.97 -2.37 11.65
N ASN A 3 -6.79 -1.69 12.79
CA ASN A 3 -7.36 -0.33 12.98
C ASN A 3 -6.86 0.71 11.97
N VAL A 4 -5.61 0.60 11.51
CA VAL A 4 -5.04 1.51 10.49
C VAL A 4 -5.67 1.21 9.14
N PHE A 5 -5.77 -0.07 8.77
CA PHE A 5 -6.34 -0.50 7.50
C PHE A 5 -7.83 -0.11 7.39
N ASN A 6 -8.61 -0.35 8.44
CA ASN A 6 -10.02 0.02 8.48
C ASN A 6 -10.22 1.55 8.42
N TYR A 7 -9.37 2.33 9.11
CA TYR A 7 -9.51 3.78 9.14
C TYR A 7 -9.22 4.43 7.77
N TYR A 8 -8.27 3.88 7.02
CA TYR A 8 -7.88 4.40 5.70
C TYR A 8 -8.44 3.57 4.54
N GLU A 9 -9.49 2.78 4.77
CA GLU A 9 -10.21 2.01 3.76
C GLU A 9 -9.30 1.11 2.88
N PHE A 10 -8.29 0.49 3.49
CA PHE A 10 -7.50 -0.52 2.80
C PHE A 10 -8.36 -1.77 2.52
N SER A 11 -8.14 -2.36 1.35
CA SER A 11 -8.73 -3.65 0.99
C SER A 11 -8.27 -4.77 1.93
N ASP A 12 -8.91 -5.94 1.79
CA ASP A 12 -8.31 -7.18 2.29
C ASP A 12 -6.96 -7.45 1.59
N PHE A 13 -6.12 -8.24 2.24
CA PHE A 13 -4.87 -8.71 1.64
C PHE A 13 -5.15 -9.72 0.54
N PHE A 14 -4.43 -9.59 -0.57
CA PHE A 14 -4.46 -10.51 -1.68
C PHE A 14 -3.04 -10.73 -2.22
N LYS A 15 -2.81 -11.84 -2.90
CA LYS A 15 -1.50 -12.19 -3.45
C LYS A 15 -1.18 -11.30 -4.64
N ASP A 16 0.00 -10.68 -4.64
CA ASP A 16 0.53 -9.99 -5.82
C ASP A 16 0.89 -11.01 -6.91
N ALA A 17 0.42 -10.75 -8.14
CA ALA A 17 0.77 -11.47 -9.35
C ALA A 17 1.50 -10.56 -10.37
N SER A 18 1.81 -9.31 -10.02
CA SER A 18 2.50 -8.35 -10.88
C SER A 18 4.03 -8.44 -10.83
N GLU A 19 4.57 -9.28 -9.94
CA GLU A 19 5.99 -9.39 -9.58
C GLU A 19 6.60 -8.13 -8.93
N SER A 20 5.82 -7.05 -8.79
CA SER A 20 6.32 -5.76 -8.26
C SER A 20 6.57 -5.79 -6.76
N PHE A 21 5.90 -6.70 -6.06
CA PHE A 21 6.02 -6.91 -4.62
C PHE A 21 6.56 -8.31 -4.31
N SER A 22 7.41 -8.86 -5.19
CA SER A 22 8.00 -10.21 -5.05
C SER A 22 6.96 -11.32 -4.83
N GLY A 23 5.72 -11.13 -5.30
CA GLY A 23 4.62 -12.04 -5.05
C GLY A 23 4.17 -12.08 -3.59
N HIS A 24 4.46 -11.08 -2.76
CA HIS A 24 3.95 -10.99 -1.40
C HIS A 24 2.45 -10.70 -1.36
N GLU A 25 1.85 -10.80 -0.17
CA GLU A 25 0.48 -10.32 0.01
C GLU A 25 0.48 -8.79 0.08
N ILE A 26 -0.43 -8.17 -0.64
CA ILE A 26 -0.60 -6.72 -0.63
C ILE A 26 -2.05 -6.35 -0.29
N CYS A 27 -2.24 -5.18 0.30
CA CYS A 27 -3.54 -4.51 0.33
C CYS A 27 -3.39 -3.07 -0.14
N MET A 28 -4.47 -2.48 -0.61
CA MET A 28 -4.43 -1.14 -1.19
C MET A 28 -5.56 -0.25 -0.71
N SER A 29 -5.29 1.05 -0.68
CA SER A 29 -6.30 2.09 -0.54
C SER A 29 -6.21 3.05 -1.72
N GLU A 30 -7.36 3.51 -2.18
CA GLU A 30 -7.50 4.35 -3.37
C GLU A 30 -7.43 5.84 -2.97
N LEU A 31 -6.40 6.54 -3.42
CA LEU A 31 -6.27 7.99 -3.21
C LEU A 31 -7.06 8.77 -4.26
N ASN A 32 -7.04 8.27 -5.50
CA ASN A 32 -7.83 8.72 -6.63
C ASN A 32 -7.87 7.62 -7.71
N SER A 33 -8.44 7.92 -8.88
CA SER A 33 -8.63 6.93 -9.96
C SER A 33 -7.34 6.27 -10.48
N THR A 34 -6.17 6.85 -10.22
CA THR A 34 -4.87 6.35 -10.71
C THR A 34 -3.82 6.18 -9.62
N HIS A 35 -3.99 6.75 -8.43
CA HIS A 35 -3.01 6.67 -7.34
C HIS A 35 -3.52 5.85 -6.18
N PHE A 36 -2.64 5.00 -5.65
CA PHE A 36 -2.96 4.04 -4.60
C PHE A 36 -1.85 3.99 -3.56
N LEU A 37 -2.23 3.94 -2.28
CA LEU A 37 -1.32 3.49 -1.23
C LEU A 37 -1.38 1.97 -1.18
N ILE A 38 -0.21 1.34 -1.08
CA ILE A 38 -0.10 -0.12 -1.02
C ILE A 38 0.69 -0.49 0.22
N PHE A 39 0.12 -1.38 1.02
CA PHE A 39 0.88 -2.12 2.02
C PHE A 39 1.28 -3.46 1.44
N GLU A 40 2.58 -3.71 1.41
CA GLU A 40 3.15 -5.04 1.21
C GLU A 40 3.39 -5.69 2.56
N LYS A 41 2.88 -6.91 2.72
CA LYS A 41 3.12 -7.74 3.89
C LYS A 41 4.20 -8.75 3.56
N THR A 42 5.38 -8.52 4.12
CA THR A 42 6.47 -9.50 4.14
C THR A 42 6.31 -10.41 5.38
N GLU A 43 7.24 -11.33 5.62
CA GLU A 43 7.13 -12.36 6.67
C GLU A 43 6.66 -11.81 8.03
N SER A 44 7.21 -10.67 8.48
CA SER A 44 6.87 -10.06 9.76
C SER A 44 6.74 -8.53 9.72
N GLN A 45 6.85 -7.92 8.54
CA GLN A 45 6.90 -6.46 8.39
C GLN A 45 5.89 -5.99 7.34
N TYR A 46 5.59 -4.69 7.41
CA TYR A 46 4.71 -4.04 6.46
C TYR A 46 5.45 -2.88 5.80
N ASN A 47 5.59 -2.90 4.48
CA ASN A 47 6.17 -1.79 3.75
C ASN A 47 5.04 -0.97 3.11
N LEU A 48 5.10 0.36 3.27
CA LEU A 48 4.13 1.28 2.70
C LEU A 48 4.69 1.92 1.45
N TYR A 49 3.94 1.84 0.36
CA TYR A 49 4.28 2.42 -0.92
C TYR A 49 3.19 3.40 -1.36
N ILE A 50 3.59 4.36 -2.19
CA ILE A 50 2.69 5.03 -3.11
C ILE A 50 2.92 4.50 -4.52
N SER A 51 1.84 4.32 -5.24
CA SER A 51 1.87 3.74 -6.57
C SER A 51 0.90 4.45 -7.52
N LYS A 52 1.22 4.35 -8.81
CA LYS A 52 0.34 4.81 -9.89
C LYS A 52 0.05 3.67 -10.85
N TYR A 53 -1.22 3.51 -11.20
CA TYR A 53 -1.73 2.56 -12.18
C TYR A 53 -2.70 3.25 -13.13
N GLY A 54 -2.96 2.65 -14.29
CA GLY A 54 -4.00 3.12 -15.20
C GLY A 54 -5.40 2.94 -14.63
N SER A 55 -5.59 1.92 -13.78
CA SER A 55 -6.82 1.73 -13.01
C SER A 55 -6.63 0.80 -11.81
N LYS A 56 -7.59 0.84 -10.87
CA LYS A 56 -7.66 -0.06 -9.71
C LYS A 56 -7.54 -1.56 -10.04
N LYS A 57 -8.05 -1.99 -11.21
CA LYS A 57 -8.06 -3.41 -11.61
C LYS A 57 -6.67 -3.94 -11.96
N GLU A 58 -5.69 -3.07 -12.14
CA GLU A 58 -4.32 -3.44 -12.50
C GLU A 58 -3.45 -3.68 -11.26
N VAL A 59 -3.86 -3.18 -10.09
CA VAL A 59 -3.13 -3.32 -8.83
C VAL A 59 -2.97 -4.81 -8.49
N GLY A 60 -1.72 -5.24 -8.35
CA GLY A 60 -1.35 -6.64 -8.10
C GLY A 60 -1.51 -7.59 -9.29
N VAL A 61 -1.78 -7.08 -10.49
CA VAL A 61 -1.86 -7.87 -11.74
C VAL A 61 -0.81 -7.42 -12.74
N LYS A 62 -0.62 -6.10 -12.89
CA LYS A 62 0.41 -5.51 -13.74
C LYS A 62 1.40 -4.72 -12.89
N SER A 63 2.59 -4.50 -13.41
CA SER A 63 3.54 -3.59 -12.76
C SER A 63 3.01 -2.15 -12.78
N PRO A 64 3.21 -1.38 -11.70
CA PRO A 64 2.80 0.01 -11.63
C PRO A 64 3.56 0.89 -12.63
N GLU A 65 2.94 2.00 -13.04
CA GLU A 65 3.63 3.05 -13.80
C GLU A 65 4.65 3.79 -12.92
N ILE A 66 4.34 3.97 -11.64
CA ILE A 66 5.19 4.60 -10.63
C ILE A 66 5.05 3.78 -9.35
N LEU A 67 6.18 3.48 -8.70
CA LEU A 67 6.22 2.85 -7.39
C LEU A 67 7.31 3.51 -6.55
N GLU A 68 6.94 4.03 -5.39
CA GLU A 68 7.85 4.67 -4.46
C GLU A 68 7.60 4.15 -3.03
N LEU A 69 8.67 3.74 -2.36
CA LEU A 69 8.63 3.32 -0.96
C LEU A 69 8.54 4.55 -0.06
N LEU A 70 7.46 4.65 0.72
CA LEU A 70 7.24 5.75 1.67
C LEU A 70 7.81 5.41 3.05
N VAL A 71 7.57 4.19 3.51
CA VAL A 71 7.98 3.72 4.85
C VAL A 71 8.32 2.25 4.76
N GLU A 72 9.56 1.91 5.09
CA GLU A 72 9.99 0.54 5.36
C GLU A 72 9.66 0.16 6.81
N ASP A 73 9.28 -1.10 7.04
CA ASP A 73 8.95 -1.64 8.37
C ASP A 73 7.99 -0.71 9.16
N TYR A 74 6.82 -0.50 8.58
CA TYR A 74 5.78 0.38 9.09
C TYR A 74 5.35 -0.05 10.50
N ASP A 75 5.79 0.74 11.47
CA ASP A 75 5.34 0.68 12.85
C ASP A 75 4.24 1.73 13.15
N LYS A 76 3.02 1.26 13.41
CA LYS A 76 1.87 2.11 13.80
C LYS A 76 2.09 2.90 15.09
N SER A 77 3.04 2.50 15.95
CA SER A 77 3.35 3.19 17.20
C SER A 77 4.15 4.47 16.97
N LYS A 78 4.89 4.56 15.86
CA LYS A 78 5.68 5.74 15.47
C LYS A 78 4.80 6.83 14.86
N PRO A 79 4.79 8.05 15.42
CA PRO A 79 4.03 9.17 14.87
C PRO A 79 4.38 9.50 13.42
N GLU A 80 5.66 9.41 13.06
CA GLU A 80 6.19 9.74 11.73
C GLU A 80 5.55 8.86 10.66
N HIS A 81 5.39 7.58 10.96
CA HIS A 81 4.76 6.61 10.07
C HIS A 81 3.27 6.91 9.88
N ARG A 82 2.56 7.25 10.97
CA ARG A 82 1.15 7.65 10.89
C ARG A 82 0.97 8.93 10.08
N ILE A 83 1.89 9.88 10.20
CA ILE A 83 1.88 11.14 9.44
C ILE A 83 2.10 10.85 7.94
N ALA A 84 2.93 9.87 7.58
CA ALA A 84 3.16 9.50 6.18
C ALA A 84 1.86 9.14 5.45
N ILE A 85 0.96 8.36 6.08
CA ILE A 85 -0.34 8.05 5.49
C ILE A 85 -1.23 9.30 5.43
N ARG A 86 -1.32 10.06 6.53
CA ARG A 86 -2.21 11.23 6.63
C ARG A 86 -2.00 12.25 5.52
N ARG A 87 -0.75 12.49 5.12
CA ARG A 87 -0.39 13.43 4.05
C ARG A 87 -1.06 13.15 2.70
N TYR A 88 -1.60 11.95 2.49
CA TYR A 88 -2.27 11.56 1.24
C TYR A 88 -3.79 11.55 1.34
N PHE A 89 -4.36 11.71 2.55
CA PHE A 89 -5.81 11.77 2.79
C PHE A 89 -6.29 13.16 3.29
N GLU A 90 -5.37 14.12 3.46
CA GLU A 90 -5.64 15.53 3.74
C GLU A 90 -5.62 16.36 2.45
#